data_AF-A0AAV9G656-F1
#
_entry.id   AF-A0AAV9G656-F1
#
_cell.length_a   1.000
_cell.length_b   1.000
_cell.length_c   1.000
_cell.angle_alpha   90.00
_cell.angle_beta   90.00
_cell.angle_gamma   90.00
#
_symmetry.space_group_name_H-M   'P 1'
#
loop_
_entity.id
_entity.type
_entity.pdbx_description
1 polymer ?
#
loop_
_entity_poly.entity_id
_entity_poly.type
_entity_poly.pdbx_seq_one_letter_code
_entity_poly.pdbx_strand_id
1 'polypeptide(L)'
;MTILGGPKFDVLGLNLCCTHLRRNHGHRQRKDEPADNHPPASRPPLPQHPIDDLIRDARLQFNELLGKRSLTLEQAAWRYRERRGRHPPPGFDKWFEVATEKNAIVIEEFFDRIHHDINPFWGLEPHEIRARAHKQSHTIAVRNGKVIPVTDEKEPPFRMRQWMNLVEKMMPHLPDLDMFVNHMDESRVMVPWDELSKLVAAEQRKRTTTALNETVTTFGGVADVEGADRYDPNWLHHDSHKFWDFVRDACPPDSPGRKISSLPTFNDTIEFPLSPRREYTRDGYIYNFTAAMDPCLQPHLRGMHGTFIEAISMSTTKQLMPVFGECKLPQNNEILIPSAMYLGDEERTDYSGGNFRGPPWDKKKDGFLWRGAASGARNKEDNWWHNHRHRFVQMLNGTTVAQLEAGDIDAAPSFRLPPPESDVYSVAARREGRLGEWVSSWSDVAFNTFICHPTEFGPDGKKVKTCKHNDNFYKLADGIPFEKLYDFKYLPDVDGNSFSGRYRAFLLSTSITLKSTIYAEWHDTRLMPWVHFVPFDNSYMDVYGIMDYFLGGRDWEAERIAKESALWAEKVLRKDDMLLYTWRLLLEYARVMDDKRDKLGFVEDLQK
;
A
#
# COMPACT_ATOMS: atom_id res chain seq x y z
N MET A 1 15.22 63.35 0.45
CA MET A 1 15.08 62.95 1.86
C MET A 1 15.26 61.42 1.92
N THR A 2 16.51 60.93 1.81
CA THR A 2 17.37 60.41 2.91
C THR A 2 16.80 59.11 3.50
N ILE A 3 17.10 57.91 2.96
CA ILE A 3 18.28 57.01 3.07
C ILE A 3 18.58 56.49 4.51
N LEU A 4 18.66 55.14 4.59
CA LEU A 4 19.45 54.20 5.43
C LEU A 4 18.51 53.09 5.98
N GLY A 5 18.66 51.78 5.81
CA GLY A 5 19.77 50.90 5.39
C GLY A 5 19.90 49.74 6.42
N GLY A 6 19.64 48.48 6.02
CA GLY A 6 19.83 47.28 6.85
C GLY A 6 19.15 46.02 6.29
N PRO A 7 19.67 44.79 6.52
CA PRO A 7 20.28 44.00 5.44
C PRO A 7 19.48 42.78 4.96
N LYS A 8 19.79 42.38 3.72
CA LYS A 8 19.46 41.09 3.08
C LYS A 8 20.40 40.00 3.62
N PHE A 9 19.84 38.84 3.96
CA PHE A 9 20.61 37.62 4.18
C PHE A 9 20.50 36.71 2.96
N ASP A 10 21.66 36.43 2.37
CA ASP A 10 21.87 35.53 1.24
C ASP A 10 21.67 34.06 1.64
N VAL A 11 20.94 33.34 0.79
CA VAL A 11 20.82 31.88 0.83
C VAL A 11 22.06 31.30 0.14
N LEU A 12 23.02 30.84 0.94
CA LEU A 12 24.19 30.10 0.48
C LEU A 12 23.77 28.70 0.02
N GLY A 13 23.79 28.50 -1.30
CA GLY A 13 23.78 27.20 -1.94
C GLY A 13 25.07 26.43 -1.68
N LEU A 14 24.93 25.19 -1.20
CA LEU A 14 26.03 24.22 -1.09
C LEU A 14 26.40 23.69 -2.49
N ASN A 15 27.43 24.28 -3.07
CA ASN A 15 28.22 23.67 -4.15
C ASN A 15 29.27 22.73 -3.52
N LEU A 16 29.13 21.42 -3.70
CA LEU A 16 30.20 20.47 -3.43
C LEU A 16 31.20 20.51 -4.59
N CYS A 17 32.43 20.93 -4.26
CA CYS A 17 33.58 21.00 -5.14
C CYS A 17 34.21 19.61 -5.29
N CYS A 18 34.27 19.09 -6.52
CA CYS A 18 35.06 17.91 -6.87
C CYS A 18 36.54 18.31 -7.02
N THR A 19 37.39 17.82 -6.13
CA THR A 19 38.85 17.96 -6.22
C THR A 19 39.44 17.09 -7.33
N HIS A 20 40.22 17.73 -8.19
CA HIS A 20 41.05 17.13 -9.23
C HIS A 20 42.15 16.20 -8.70
N LEU A 21 42.26 15.01 -9.28
CA LEU A 21 43.51 14.25 -9.35
C LEU A 21 43.94 14.13 -10.81
N ARG A 22 44.99 14.88 -11.17
CA ARG A 22 45.70 14.78 -12.43
C ARG A 22 46.52 13.50 -12.47
N ARG A 23 46.38 12.70 -13.54
CA ARG A 23 47.45 11.86 -14.07
C ARG A 23 47.47 11.95 -15.60
N ASN A 24 48.59 12.43 -16.11
CA ASN A 24 48.96 12.47 -17.53
C ASN A 24 49.17 11.05 -18.07
N HIS A 25 48.70 10.79 -19.30
CA HIS A 25 49.52 10.16 -20.36
C HIS A 25 48.78 10.16 -21.72
N GLY A 26 49.50 10.55 -22.77
CA GLY A 26 49.40 9.93 -24.10
C GLY A 26 48.56 10.63 -25.17
N HIS A 27 49.18 11.57 -25.89
CA HIS A 27 48.69 12.15 -27.14
C HIS A 27 48.42 11.08 -28.22
N ARG A 28 47.24 11.15 -28.84
CA ARG A 28 47.02 10.74 -30.24
C ARG A 28 46.05 11.72 -30.90
N GLN A 29 46.56 12.57 -31.77
CA GLN A 29 45.79 13.55 -32.54
C GLN A 29 44.81 12.84 -33.48
N ARG A 30 43.51 13.12 -33.35
CA ARG A 30 42.54 12.99 -34.45
C ARG A 30 42.17 14.41 -34.88
N LYS A 31 42.10 14.62 -36.19
CA LYS A 31 41.71 15.89 -36.82
C LYS A 31 40.23 16.13 -36.53
N ASP A 32 39.91 17.25 -35.88
CA ASP A 32 38.56 17.75 -35.70
C ASP A 32 38.09 18.47 -36.97
N GLU A 33 36.95 18.04 -37.53
CA GLU A 33 36.11 18.88 -38.40
C GLU A 33 35.20 19.75 -37.50
N PRO A 34 34.81 20.97 -37.92
CA PRO A 34 34.05 21.87 -37.06
C PRO A 34 32.65 21.32 -36.82
N ALA A 35 32.32 21.06 -35.55
CA ALA A 35 30.97 20.75 -35.12
C ALA A 35 30.07 21.96 -35.38
N ASP A 36 29.03 21.74 -36.18
CA ASP A 36 27.97 22.71 -36.45
C ASP A 36 27.21 22.99 -35.16
N ASN A 37 27.48 24.15 -34.54
CA ASN A 37 26.85 24.62 -33.31
C ASN A 37 25.47 25.21 -33.64
N HIS A 38 24.51 24.35 -33.96
CA HIS A 38 23.11 24.69 -33.88
C HIS A 38 22.54 24.21 -32.54
N PRO A 39 21.97 25.11 -31.71
CA PRO A 39 21.21 24.67 -30.54
C PRO A 39 20.08 23.75 -31.02
N PRO A 40 19.83 22.61 -30.36
CA PRO A 40 18.75 21.73 -30.76
C PRO A 40 17.46 22.53 -30.80
N ALA A 41 16.79 22.53 -31.94
CA ALA A 41 15.50 23.19 -32.12
C ALA A 41 14.59 22.79 -30.95
N SER A 42 14.11 23.78 -30.20
CA SER A 42 13.18 23.56 -29.09
C SER A 42 12.00 22.77 -29.62
N ARG A 43 11.80 21.55 -29.12
CA ARG A 43 10.59 20.77 -29.41
C ARG A 43 9.38 21.66 -29.12
N PRO A 44 8.35 21.68 -29.99
CA PRO A 44 7.14 22.42 -29.69
C PRO A 44 6.59 21.97 -28.33
N PRO A 45 6.10 22.90 -27.49
CA PRO A 45 5.56 22.54 -26.19
C PRO A 45 4.43 21.53 -26.39
N LEU A 46 4.48 20.42 -25.65
CA LEU A 46 3.42 19.42 -25.68
C LEU A 46 2.10 20.05 -25.21
N PRO A 47 0.95 19.62 -25.74
CA PRO A 47 -0.34 20.05 -25.23
C PRO A 47 -0.48 19.75 -23.73
N GLN A 48 -1.17 20.63 -23.01
CA GLN A 48 -1.52 20.40 -21.61
C GLN A 48 -2.37 19.12 -21.49
N HIS A 49 -2.04 18.26 -20.53
CA HIS A 49 -2.78 17.03 -20.23
C HIS A 49 -3.27 17.04 -18.77
N PRO A 50 -4.44 16.45 -18.43
CA PRO A 50 -4.94 16.42 -17.04
C PRO A 50 -3.96 15.83 -16.01
N ILE A 51 -3.15 14.84 -16.42
CA ILE A 51 -2.09 14.27 -15.56
C ILE A 51 -1.02 15.32 -15.18
N ASP A 52 -0.71 16.30 -16.03
CA ASP A 52 0.22 17.39 -15.68
C ASP A 52 -0.28 18.17 -14.45
N ASP A 53 -1.59 18.40 -14.37
CA ASP A 53 -2.23 19.07 -13.23
C ASP A 53 -2.20 18.20 -11.97
N LEU A 54 -2.51 16.90 -12.09
CA LEU A 54 -2.47 15.95 -10.98
C LEU A 54 -1.06 15.86 -10.36
N ILE A 55 -0.04 15.80 -11.20
CA ILE A 55 1.36 15.79 -10.78
C ILE A 55 1.71 17.10 -10.07
N ARG A 56 1.37 18.25 -10.64
CA ARG A 56 1.65 19.55 -10.02
C ARG A 56 0.96 19.67 -8.66
N ASP A 57 -0.32 19.35 -8.59
CA ASP A 57 -1.13 19.46 -7.36
C ASP A 57 -0.55 18.53 -6.27
N ALA A 58 -0.19 17.29 -6.62
CA ALA A 58 0.38 16.33 -5.68
C ALA A 58 1.76 16.76 -5.14
N ARG A 59 2.61 17.38 -5.97
CA ARG A 59 3.91 17.92 -5.51
C ARG A 59 3.74 19.11 -4.56
N LEU A 60 2.75 19.98 -4.80
CA LEU A 60 2.43 21.07 -3.88
C LEU A 60 2.02 20.53 -2.52
N GLN A 61 1.10 19.56 -2.49
CA GLN A 61 0.67 18.89 -1.26
C GLN A 61 1.83 18.19 -0.55
N PHE A 62 2.70 17.52 -1.30
CA PHE A 62 3.87 16.85 -0.73
C PHE A 62 4.85 17.85 -0.09
N ASN A 63 5.12 18.98 -0.75
CA ASN A 63 5.98 20.04 -0.19
C ASN A 63 5.37 20.66 1.08
N GLU A 64 4.06 20.86 1.13
CA GLU A 64 3.37 21.32 2.35
C GLU A 64 3.54 20.32 3.49
N LEU A 65 3.36 19.02 3.19
CA LEU A 65 3.56 17.94 4.17
C LEU A 65 5.00 17.91 4.72
N LEU A 66 6.01 18.11 3.86
CA LEU A 66 7.41 18.18 4.29
C LEU A 66 7.69 19.36 5.23
N GLY A 67 6.98 20.48 5.06
CA GLY A 67 7.05 21.64 5.96
C GLY A 67 6.56 21.33 7.38
N LYS A 68 5.91 20.18 7.59
CA LYS A 68 5.39 19.74 8.88
C LYS A 68 6.34 18.84 9.68
N ARG A 69 7.59 18.69 9.23
CA ARG A 69 8.58 17.89 9.94
C ARG A 69 8.88 18.48 11.33
N SER A 70 8.95 17.61 12.33
CA SER A 70 9.48 17.92 13.66
C SER A 70 10.97 17.61 13.71
N LEU A 71 11.75 18.56 14.25
CA LEU A 71 13.21 18.45 14.40
C LEU A 71 13.64 18.31 15.86
N THR A 72 12.74 18.58 16.80
CA THR A 72 12.98 18.51 18.24
C THR A 72 11.87 17.71 18.93
N LEU A 73 12.16 17.21 20.13
CA LEU A 73 11.22 16.46 20.95
C LEU A 73 10.00 17.32 21.30
N GLU A 74 10.25 18.58 21.67
CA GLU A 74 9.23 19.57 22.03
C GLU A 74 8.28 19.83 20.83
N GLN A 75 8.82 20.00 19.62
CA GLN A 75 7.99 20.15 18.41
C GLN A 75 7.17 18.89 18.11
N ALA A 76 7.76 17.70 18.25
CA ALA A 76 7.07 16.44 18.01
C ALA A 76 5.93 16.22 19.01
N ALA A 77 6.19 16.46 20.31
CA ALA A 77 5.18 16.35 21.35
C ALA A 77 4.07 17.41 21.21
N TRP A 78 4.42 18.64 20.80
CA TRP A 78 3.44 19.68 20.51
C TRP A 78 2.52 19.31 19.34
N ARG A 79 3.08 18.90 18.18
CA ARG A 79 2.27 18.46 17.02
C ARG A 79 1.41 17.25 17.33
N TYR A 80 1.92 16.32 18.15
CA TYR A 80 1.11 15.20 18.63
C TYR A 80 -0.10 15.71 19.42
N ARG A 81 0.09 16.61 20.39
CA ARG A 81 -1.02 17.16 21.18
C ARG A 81 -2.04 17.89 20.31
N GLU A 82 -1.56 18.71 19.37
CA GLU A 82 -2.40 19.42 18.40
C GLU A 82 -3.25 18.44 17.57
N ARG A 83 -2.65 17.39 17.03
CA ARG A 83 -3.33 16.45 16.12
C ARG A 83 -4.18 15.40 16.85
N ARG A 84 -3.74 14.94 18.02
CA ARG A 84 -4.32 13.79 18.73
C ARG A 84 -5.20 14.18 19.91
N GLY A 85 -5.11 15.43 20.38
CA GLY A 85 -5.88 15.92 21.54
C GLY A 85 -5.56 15.21 22.85
N ARG A 86 -4.35 14.63 22.95
CA ARG A 86 -3.84 13.89 24.12
C ARG A 86 -2.35 14.17 24.29
N HIS A 87 -1.81 13.97 25.49
CA HIS A 87 -0.35 13.87 25.67
C HIS A 87 0.21 12.63 24.97
N PRO A 88 1.43 12.66 24.40
CA PRO A 88 2.07 11.47 23.84
C PRO A 88 2.17 10.35 24.88
N PRO A 89 2.18 9.06 24.52
CA PRO A 89 2.30 7.98 25.50
C PRO A 89 3.67 8.04 26.20
N PRO A 90 3.80 7.51 27.43
CA PRO A 90 5.10 7.35 28.07
C PRO A 90 6.09 6.57 27.17
N GLY A 91 7.37 6.96 27.20
CA GLY A 91 8.40 6.42 26.31
C GLY A 91 8.50 7.11 24.94
N PHE A 92 7.69 8.14 24.69
CA PHE A 92 7.76 8.95 23.46
C PHE A 92 9.11 9.65 23.27
N ASP A 93 9.75 10.10 24.37
CA ASP A 93 11.10 10.67 24.36
C ASP A 93 12.15 9.67 23.84
N LYS A 94 12.11 8.43 24.33
CA LYS A 94 13.01 7.35 23.90
C LYS A 94 12.77 6.95 22.45
N TRP A 95 11.51 6.89 22.05
CA TRP A 95 11.16 6.70 20.64
C TRP A 95 11.72 7.83 19.76
N PHE A 96 11.62 9.09 20.19
CA PHE A 96 12.10 10.23 19.42
C PHE A 96 13.63 10.33 19.40
N GLU A 97 14.31 9.95 20.49
CA GLU A 97 15.76 9.80 20.58
C GLU A 97 16.25 8.84 19.49
N VAL A 98 15.67 7.63 19.42
CA VAL A 98 16.02 6.64 18.38
C VAL A 98 15.62 7.13 16.98
N ALA A 99 14.47 7.81 16.83
CA ALA A 99 14.10 8.41 15.55
C ALA A 99 15.15 9.41 15.05
N THR A 100 15.73 10.19 15.95
CA THR A 100 16.78 11.16 15.64
C THR A 100 18.09 10.45 15.27
N GLU A 101 18.52 9.46 16.05
CA GLU A 101 19.72 8.64 15.78
C GLU A 101 19.65 7.94 14.41
N LYS A 102 18.46 7.45 14.04
CA LYS A 102 18.20 6.80 12.74
C LYS A 102 17.93 7.78 11.60
N ASN A 103 18.05 9.09 11.84
CA ASN A 103 17.76 10.14 10.88
C ASN A 103 16.37 9.97 10.22
N ALA A 104 15.36 9.61 11.02
CA ALA A 104 14.00 9.45 10.55
C ALA A 104 13.34 10.81 10.25
N ILE A 105 12.40 10.79 9.30
CA ILE A 105 11.54 11.94 9.03
C ILE A 105 10.31 11.80 9.91
N VAL A 106 10.21 12.65 10.94
CA VAL A 106 9.08 12.67 11.87
C VAL A 106 8.11 13.75 11.43
N ILE A 107 7.02 13.33 10.78
CA ILE A 107 5.84 14.14 10.48
C ILE A 107 4.66 13.44 11.15
N GLU A 108 3.89 14.15 11.96
CA GLU A 108 2.85 13.52 12.81
C GLU A 108 1.77 12.85 11.95
N GLU A 109 1.44 13.39 10.77
CA GLU A 109 0.55 12.75 9.78
C GLU A 109 1.00 11.35 9.33
N PHE A 110 2.30 11.03 9.35
CA PHE A 110 2.78 9.68 9.01
C PHE A 110 2.31 8.60 9.97
N PHE A 111 1.77 8.98 11.13
CA PHE A 111 1.25 8.08 12.15
C PHE A 111 -0.29 8.08 12.19
N ASP A 112 -0.97 8.73 11.25
CA ASP A 112 -2.45 8.75 11.22
C ASP A 112 -3.08 7.36 11.13
N ARG A 113 -2.43 6.44 10.42
CA ARG A 113 -2.91 5.06 10.32
C ARG A 113 -3.04 4.41 11.68
N ILE A 114 -2.07 4.61 12.58
CA ILE A 114 -2.12 4.11 13.96
C ILE A 114 -3.41 4.58 14.62
N HIS A 115 -3.69 5.89 14.56
CA HIS A 115 -4.87 6.47 15.22
C HIS A 115 -6.18 6.07 14.57
N HIS A 116 -6.25 5.96 13.24
CA HIS A 116 -7.43 5.41 12.58
C HIS A 116 -7.76 3.99 13.07
N ASP A 117 -6.73 3.18 13.32
CA ASP A 117 -6.90 1.79 13.69
C ASP A 117 -7.17 1.60 15.20
N ILE A 118 -6.51 2.38 16.07
CA ILE A 118 -6.66 2.22 17.54
C ILE A 118 -7.83 3.01 18.13
N ASN A 119 -8.33 4.06 17.48
CA ASN A 119 -9.39 4.91 18.04
C ASN A 119 -10.67 4.13 18.42
N PRO A 120 -11.17 3.17 17.63
CA PRO A 120 -12.32 2.36 18.02
C PRO A 120 -12.14 1.63 19.36
N PHE A 121 -10.92 1.23 19.71
CA PHE A 121 -10.64 0.48 20.93
C PHE A 121 -10.76 1.33 22.21
N TRP A 122 -10.64 2.66 22.12
CA TRP A 122 -10.98 3.55 23.25
C TRP A 122 -12.47 3.50 23.63
N GLY A 123 -13.32 3.02 22.72
CA GLY A 123 -14.73 2.78 22.99
C GLY A 123 -15.02 1.53 23.83
N LEU A 124 -14.06 0.61 23.95
CA LEU A 124 -14.14 -0.60 24.78
C LEU A 124 -13.56 -0.36 26.17
N GLU A 125 -13.94 -1.20 27.14
CA GLU A 125 -13.27 -1.21 28.44
C GLU A 125 -11.87 -1.83 28.33
N PRO A 126 -10.82 -1.29 28.98
CA PRO A 126 -9.45 -1.77 28.83
C PRO A 126 -9.27 -3.28 29.08
N HIS A 127 -9.93 -3.81 30.12
CA HIS A 127 -9.95 -5.25 30.42
C HIS A 127 -10.47 -6.10 29.25
N GLU A 128 -11.49 -5.64 28.51
CA GLU A 128 -12.00 -6.39 27.36
C GLU A 128 -10.95 -6.51 26.25
N ILE A 129 -10.14 -5.47 26.03
CA ILE A 129 -9.08 -5.47 25.03
C ILE A 129 -8.02 -6.50 25.41
N ARG A 130 -7.58 -6.48 26.68
CA ARG A 130 -6.65 -7.47 27.23
C ARG A 130 -7.19 -8.88 27.09
N ALA A 131 -8.44 -9.12 27.50
CA ALA A 131 -9.08 -10.44 27.44
C ALA A 131 -9.22 -10.96 26.00
N ARG A 132 -9.56 -10.10 25.03
CA ARG A 132 -9.68 -10.48 23.61
C ARG A 132 -8.32 -10.85 22.99
N ALA A 133 -7.24 -10.17 23.36
CA ALA A 133 -5.89 -10.48 22.89
C ALA A 133 -5.27 -11.71 23.59
N HIS A 134 -5.66 -11.97 24.83
CA HIS A 134 -5.02 -12.96 25.68
C HIS A 134 -5.10 -14.39 25.11
N LYS A 135 -3.99 -15.13 25.21
CA LYS A 135 -3.86 -16.55 24.81
C LYS A 135 -4.21 -16.89 23.36
N GLN A 136 -4.38 -15.91 22.46
CA GLN A 136 -4.63 -16.20 21.04
C GLN A 136 -3.42 -16.92 20.42
N SER A 137 -3.69 -17.83 19.47
CA SER A 137 -2.71 -18.79 18.89
C SER A 137 -1.55 -18.18 18.10
N HIS A 138 -1.57 -16.88 17.82
CA HIS A 138 -0.49 -16.22 17.10
C HIS A 138 -0.18 -14.90 17.79
N THR A 139 0.26 -14.98 19.05
CA THR A 139 0.47 -13.78 19.88
C THR A 139 1.93 -13.59 20.21
N ILE A 140 2.41 -12.37 20.03
CA ILE A 140 3.72 -11.92 20.50
C ILE A 140 3.48 -11.23 21.84
N ALA A 141 3.75 -11.94 22.93
CA ALA A 141 3.58 -11.41 24.29
C ALA A 141 4.87 -10.71 24.74
N VAL A 142 4.74 -9.52 25.32
CA VAL A 142 5.85 -8.83 26.00
C VAL A 142 5.63 -8.95 27.50
N ARG A 143 6.63 -9.46 28.23
CA ARG A 143 6.63 -9.59 29.70
C ARG A 143 7.99 -9.21 30.26
N ASN A 144 8.03 -8.20 31.14
CA ASN A 144 9.24 -7.75 31.82
C ASN A 144 10.41 -7.51 30.85
N GLY A 145 10.13 -6.84 29.72
CA GLY A 145 11.14 -6.54 28.69
C GLY A 145 11.62 -7.76 27.89
N LYS A 146 10.84 -8.85 27.85
CA LYS A 146 11.13 -10.03 27.04
C LYS A 146 9.97 -10.37 26.11
N VAL A 147 10.32 -10.81 24.90
CA VAL A 147 9.35 -11.30 23.90
C VAL A 147 9.13 -12.80 24.10
N ILE A 148 7.87 -13.21 24.18
CA ILE A 148 7.43 -14.59 24.41
C ILE A 148 6.44 -14.97 23.30
N PRO A 149 6.71 -15.99 22.48
CA PRO A 149 5.75 -16.47 21.50
C PRO A 149 4.64 -17.28 22.18
N VAL A 150 3.39 -17.02 21.80
CA VAL A 150 2.24 -17.86 22.13
C VAL A 150 1.69 -18.43 20.84
N THR A 151 1.83 -19.74 20.66
CA THR A 151 1.29 -20.44 19.49
C THR A 151 0.89 -21.88 19.75
N ASP A 152 -0.14 -22.34 19.04
CA ASP A 152 -0.58 -23.75 19.06
C ASP A 152 0.29 -24.62 18.11
N GLU A 153 1.16 -24.01 17.30
CA GLU A 153 2.09 -24.69 16.41
C GLU A 153 3.40 -25.07 17.12
N LYS A 154 4.14 -26.05 16.58
CA LYS A 154 5.43 -26.47 17.16
C LYS A 154 6.45 -25.32 17.18
N GLU A 155 6.43 -24.49 16.15
CA GLU A 155 7.32 -23.33 15.99
C GLU A 155 6.49 -22.13 15.51
N PRO A 156 6.81 -20.90 15.93
CA PRO A 156 6.10 -19.71 15.45
C PRO A 156 6.17 -19.61 13.92
N PRO A 157 5.07 -19.28 13.21
CA PRO A 157 5.08 -19.15 11.75
C PRO A 157 6.10 -18.13 11.24
N PHE A 158 6.53 -18.29 9.98
CA PHE A 158 7.53 -17.39 9.38
C PHE A 158 7.20 -15.90 9.56
N ARG A 159 5.97 -15.50 9.27
CA ARG A 159 5.52 -14.10 9.41
C ARG A 159 5.67 -13.60 10.84
N MET A 160 5.21 -14.42 11.80
CA MET A 160 5.28 -14.12 13.23
C MET A 160 6.73 -13.92 13.70
N ARG A 161 7.67 -14.76 13.24
CA ARG A 161 9.10 -14.61 13.59
C ARG A 161 9.69 -13.26 13.14
N GLN A 162 9.28 -12.75 11.97
CA GLN A 162 9.76 -11.44 11.49
C GLN A 162 9.30 -10.30 12.40
N TRP A 163 8.05 -10.34 12.87
CA TRP A 163 7.55 -9.35 13.82
C TRP A 163 8.15 -9.52 15.21
N MET A 164 8.37 -10.75 15.69
CA MET A 164 9.08 -10.99 16.96
C MET A 164 10.46 -10.32 16.94
N ASN A 165 11.25 -10.56 15.89
CA ASN A 165 12.57 -9.94 15.71
C ASN A 165 12.50 -8.41 15.65
N LEU A 166 11.39 -7.84 15.15
CA LEU A 166 11.18 -6.39 15.14
C LEU A 166 10.88 -5.87 16.54
N VAL A 167 9.99 -6.54 17.29
CA VAL A 167 9.60 -6.16 18.66
C VAL A 167 10.78 -6.28 19.62
N GLU A 168 11.62 -7.30 19.49
CA GLU A 168 12.82 -7.48 20.33
C GLU A 168 13.76 -6.27 20.28
N LYS A 169 13.87 -5.60 19.13
CA LYS A 169 14.71 -4.40 18.96
C LYS A 169 14.20 -3.17 19.72
N MET A 170 12.99 -3.21 20.27
CA MET A 170 12.40 -2.13 21.05
C MET A 170 12.64 -2.31 22.56
N MET A 171 13.20 -3.45 23.00
CA MET A 171 13.45 -3.73 24.41
C MET A 171 14.60 -2.85 24.97
N PRO A 172 14.54 -2.44 26.25
CA PRO A 172 13.52 -2.77 27.25
C PRO A 172 12.36 -1.75 27.30
N HIS A 173 12.13 -0.98 26.23
CA HIS A 173 11.29 0.23 26.29
C HIS A 173 9.79 0.00 26.04
N LEU A 174 9.35 -1.24 25.82
CA LEU A 174 7.92 -1.53 25.73
C LEU A 174 7.37 -2.03 27.07
N PRO A 175 6.14 -1.63 27.42
CA PRO A 175 5.41 -2.23 28.54
C PRO A 175 4.90 -3.64 28.19
N ASP A 176 4.39 -4.33 29.20
CA ASP A 176 3.75 -5.64 29.04
C ASP A 176 2.47 -5.52 28.20
N LEU A 177 2.35 -6.35 27.16
CA LEU A 177 1.21 -6.38 26.25
C LEU A 177 1.10 -7.72 25.51
N ASP A 178 -0.05 -7.98 24.91
CA ASP A 178 -0.29 -9.11 23.99
C ASP A 178 -0.58 -8.57 22.59
N MET A 179 0.33 -8.82 21.64
CA MET A 179 0.21 -8.44 20.23
C MET A 179 -0.26 -9.66 19.42
N PHE A 180 -1.58 -9.82 19.27
CA PHE A 180 -2.18 -10.89 18.48
C PHE A 180 -2.07 -10.59 16.98
N VAL A 181 -1.29 -11.37 16.22
CA VAL A 181 -0.99 -11.13 14.81
C VAL A 181 -1.82 -12.00 13.86
N ASN A 182 -2.24 -11.41 12.74
CA ASN A 182 -2.79 -12.14 11.61
C ASN A 182 -1.66 -12.67 10.73
N HIS A 183 -1.51 -14.00 10.68
CA HIS A 183 -0.55 -14.66 9.80
C HIS A 183 -1.15 -15.09 8.44
N MET A 184 -2.44 -14.87 8.21
CA MET A 184 -3.17 -15.23 6.99
C MET A 184 -2.97 -14.17 5.89
N ASP A 185 -3.29 -14.51 4.64
CA ASP A 185 -3.24 -13.54 3.54
C ASP A 185 -4.39 -12.53 3.67
N GLU A 186 -5.62 -13.00 3.92
CA GLU A 186 -6.80 -12.15 4.04
C GLU A 186 -6.98 -11.52 5.42
N SER A 187 -7.64 -10.35 5.43
CA SER A 187 -8.11 -9.67 6.65
C SER A 187 -9.26 -10.43 7.30
N ARG A 188 -9.45 -10.22 8.60
CA ARG A 188 -10.20 -11.04 9.55
C ARG A 188 -11.17 -10.26 10.45
N VAL A 189 -11.03 -8.95 10.60
CA VAL A 189 -11.89 -8.16 11.50
C VAL A 189 -12.75 -7.20 10.68
N MET A 190 -14.06 -7.43 10.65
CA MET A 190 -15.01 -6.63 9.86
C MET A 190 -16.22 -6.26 10.73
N VAL A 191 -16.05 -5.23 11.57
CA VAL A 191 -17.10 -4.76 12.47
C VAL A 191 -18.17 -3.99 11.68
N PRO A 192 -19.47 -4.29 11.85
CA PRO A 192 -20.53 -3.54 11.21
C PRO A 192 -20.44 -2.04 11.52
N TRP A 193 -20.77 -1.21 10.52
CA TRP A 193 -20.63 0.25 10.59
C TRP A 193 -21.28 0.86 11.83
N ASP A 194 -22.49 0.40 12.16
CA ASP A 194 -23.28 0.96 13.24
C ASP A 194 -22.65 0.69 14.62
N GLU A 195 -21.99 -0.46 14.79
CA GLU A 195 -21.26 -0.79 16.02
C GLU A 195 -19.93 -0.06 16.08
N LEU A 196 -19.16 -0.04 14.98
CA LEU A 196 -17.89 0.67 14.92
C LEU A 196 -18.07 2.18 15.17
N SER A 197 -19.11 2.78 14.58
CA SER A 197 -19.43 4.20 14.74
C SER A 197 -19.76 4.56 16.19
N LYS A 198 -20.44 3.68 16.94
CA LYS A 198 -20.69 3.90 18.38
C LYS A 198 -19.39 3.94 19.18
N LEU A 199 -18.46 3.03 18.90
CA LEU A 199 -17.16 2.97 19.56
C LEU A 199 -16.31 4.21 19.27
N VAL A 200 -16.25 4.64 18.00
CA VAL A 200 -15.56 5.87 17.60
C VAL A 200 -16.22 7.11 18.22
N ALA A 201 -17.55 7.19 18.26
CA ALA A 201 -18.24 8.30 18.91
C ALA A 201 -18.04 8.31 20.43
N ALA A 202 -17.85 7.15 21.07
CA ALA A 202 -17.47 7.08 22.47
C ALA A 202 -16.05 7.61 22.71
N GLU A 203 -15.09 7.24 21.84
CA GLU A 203 -13.72 7.77 21.89
C GLU A 203 -13.70 9.29 21.73
N GLN A 204 -14.39 9.83 20.72
CA GLN A 204 -14.40 11.27 20.44
C GLN A 204 -14.98 12.08 21.59
N ARG A 205 -16.04 11.59 22.25
CA ARG A 205 -16.66 12.25 23.41
C ARG A 205 -15.76 12.25 24.66
N LYS A 206 -14.97 11.20 24.84
CA LYS A 206 -14.08 11.04 26.01
C LYS A 206 -12.70 11.65 25.79
N ARG A 207 -12.32 11.96 24.54
CA ARG A 207 -11.01 12.51 24.18
C ARG A 207 -10.76 13.83 24.91
N THR A 208 -9.71 13.84 25.72
CA THR A 208 -9.26 15.03 26.44
C THR A 208 -7.75 14.98 26.68
N THR A 209 -7.17 16.15 26.90
CA THR A 209 -5.79 16.28 27.37
C THR A 209 -5.80 16.46 28.89
N THR A 210 -5.21 15.51 29.60
CA THR A 210 -5.16 15.47 31.06
C THR A 210 -4.28 16.59 31.63
N ALA A 211 -4.62 17.10 32.82
CA ALA A 211 -3.82 18.12 33.50
C ALA A 211 -2.44 17.56 33.91
N LEU A 212 -1.39 18.41 33.89
CA LEU A 212 -0.01 17.98 34.14
C LEU A 212 0.18 17.27 35.50
N ASN A 213 -0.53 17.72 36.55
CA ASN A 213 -0.47 17.15 37.89
C ASN A 213 -1.25 15.83 38.05
N GLU A 214 -2.12 15.49 37.08
CA GLU A 214 -2.90 14.25 37.06
C GLU A 214 -2.31 13.20 36.11
N THR A 215 -1.32 13.59 35.30
CA THR A 215 -0.65 12.71 34.34
C THR A 215 0.18 11.64 35.04
N VAL A 216 0.07 10.41 34.53
CA VAL A 216 0.82 9.23 34.97
C VAL A 216 1.80 8.84 33.86
N THR A 217 3.05 8.54 34.23
CA THR A 217 4.12 8.19 33.27
C THR A 217 4.47 6.70 33.26
N THR A 218 3.84 5.89 34.12
CA THR A 218 4.11 4.46 34.24
C THR A 218 2.91 3.63 33.80
N PHE A 219 3.11 2.74 32.83
CA PHE A 219 2.11 1.75 32.42
C PHE A 219 1.78 0.79 33.57
N GLY A 220 0.55 0.29 33.57
CA GLY A 220 0.12 -0.88 34.30
C GLY A 220 0.63 -2.17 33.65
N GLY A 221 0.02 -3.30 34.04
CA GLY A 221 0.36 -4.62 33.51
C GLY A 221 -0.88 -5.39 33.05
N VAL A 222 -0.68 -6.67 32.74
CA VAL A 222 -1.70 -7.58 32.19
C VAL A 222 -2.06 -8.73 33.13
N ALA A 223 -1.76 -8.58 34.43
CA ALA A 223 -1.92 -9.62 35.43
C ALA A 223 -3.39 -10.05 35.64
N ASP A 224 -4.34 -9.16 35.35
CA ASP A 224 -5.78 -9.40 35.52
C ASP A 224 -6.34 -10.48 34.58
N VAL A 225 -5.67 -10.76 33.45
CA VAL A 225 -6.11 -11.76 32.47
C VAL A 225 -5.30 -13.05 32.48
N GLU A 226 -4.23 -13.18 33.28
CA GLU A 226 -3.35 -14.36 33.27
C GLU A 226 -4.08 -15.69 33.52
N GLY A 227 -5.12 -15.66 34.36
CA GLY A 227 -5.96 -16.81 34.67
C GLY A 227 -7.13 -17.04 33.71
N ALA A 228 -7.38 -16.13 32.75
CA ALA A 228 -8.55 -16.19 31.89
C ALA A 228 -8.38 -17.19 30.72
N ASP A 229 -9.48 -17.76 30.24
CA ASP A 229 -9.49 -18.59 29.04
C ASP A 229 -9.38 -17.77 27.75
N ARG A 230 -9.00 -18.43 26.64
CA ARG A 230 -8.95 -17.80 25.31
C ARG A 230 -10.34 -17.32 24.91
N TYR A 231 -10.47 -16.03 24.58
CA TYR A 231 -11.71 -15.46 24.07
C TYR A 231 -12.02 -15.96 22.65
N ASP A 232 -13.25 -16.45 22.42
CA ASP A 232 -13.72 -16.84 21.08
C ASP A 232 -14.60 -15.72 20.47
N PRO A 233 -14.13 -15.04 19.41
CA PRO A 233 -14.89 -13.99 18.74
C PRO A 233 -15.90 -14.52 17.72
N ASN A 234 -16.14 -15.84 17.67
CA ASN A 234 -16.97 -16.53 16.67
C ASN A 234 -16.43 -16.33 15.25
N TRP A 235 -15.26 -16.92 14.97
CA TRP A 235 -14.66 -16.86 13.63
C TRP A 235 -15.53 -17.56 12.58
N LEU A 236 -15.82 -16.86 11.48
CA LEU A 236 -16.63 -17.34 10.35
C LEU A 236 -15.72 -17.80 9.22
N HIS A 237 -15.93 -19.05 8.78
CA HIS A 237 -15.05 -19.75 7.83
C HIS A 237 -15.74 -20.20 6.53
N HIS A 238 -17.05 -19.98 6.39
CA HIS A 238 -17.88 -20.45 5.28
C HIS A 238 -18.44 -19.27 4.47
N ASP A 239 -18.99 -19.53 3.29
CA ASP A 239 -19.60 -18.51 2.41
C ASP A 239 -18.65 -17.38 2.00
N SER A 240 -17.38 -17.71 1.67
CA SER A 240 -16.43 -16.72 1.14
C SER A 240 -16.91 -16.04 -0.15
N HIS A 241 -17.80 -16.68 -0.90
CA HIS A 241 -18.48 -16.09 -2.07
C HIS A 241 -19.49 -14.99 -1.71
N LYS A 242 -19.81 -14.82 -0.43
CA LYS A 242 -20.67 -13.76 0.12
C LYS A 242 -19.88 -12.73 0.91
N PHE A 243 -18.56 -12.65 0.72
CA PHE A 243 -17.72 -11.73 1.50
C PHE A 243 -18.16 -10.26 1.35
N TRP A 244 -18.75 -9.90 0.20
CA TRP A 244 -19.32 -8.57 -0.01
C TRP A 244 -20.42 -8.21 1.00
N ASP A 245 -21.22 -9.16 1.49
CA ASP A 245 -22.25 -8.85 2.49
C ASP A 245 -21.65 -8.38 3.83
N PHE A 246 -20.44 -8.83 4.18
CA PHE A 246 -19.70 -8.32 5.34
C PHE A 246 -19.21 -6.89 5.11
N VAL A 247 -18.68 -6.63 3.91
CA VAL A 247 -18.23 -5.29 3.50
C VAL A 247 -19.42 -4.32 3.49
N ARG A 248 -20.55 -4.75 2.93
CA ARG A 248 -21.81 -4.01 2.92
C ARG A 248 -22.22 -3.59 4.33
N ASP A 249 -22.22 -4.51 5.29
CA ASP A 249 -22.57 -4.23 6.69
C ASP A 249 -21.57 -3.25 7.36
N ALA A 250 -20.31 -3.22 6.91
CA ALA A 250 -19.26 -2.32 7.38
C ALA A 250 -19.20 -0.98 6.61
N CYS A 251 -19.90 -0.86 5.49
CA CYS A 251 -19.96 0.38 4.71
C CYS A 251 -20.86 1.45 5.37
N PRO A 252 -20.54 2.76 5.18
CA PRO A 252 -21.42 3.85 5.59
C PRO A 252 -22.85 3.70 5.03
N PRO A 253 -23.91 4.07 5.78
CA PRO A 253 -25.31 3.91 5.39
C PRO A 253 -25.65 4.46 4.00
N ASP A 254 -25.07 5.61 3.64
CA ASP A 254 -25.38 6.31 2.40
C ASP A 254 -24.53 5.86 1.20
N SER A 255 -23.48 5.08 1.45
CA SER A 255 -22.54 4.66 0.41
C SER A 255 -23.21 3.73 -0.62
N PRO A 256 -22.79 3.75 -1.89
CA PRO A 256 -23.29 2.83 -2.90
C PRO A 256 -23.11 1.35 -2.52
N GLY A 257 -21.97 0.99 -1.92
CA GLY A 257 -21.66 -0.39 -1.54
C GLY A 257 -22.57 -0.94 -0.44
N ARG A 258 -23.11 -0.09 0.45
CA ARG A 258 -24.12 -0.47 1.45
C ARG A 258 -25.44 -0.93 0.84
N LYS A 259 -25.77 -0.45 -0.36
CA LYS A 259 -27.09 -0.61 -0.99
C LYS A 259 -27.20 -1.87 -1.87
N ILE A 260 -26.14 -2.66 -1.97
CA ILE A 260 -26.08 -3.83 -2.84
C ILE A 260 -25.47 -5.05 -2.13
N SER A 261 -26.02 -6.23 -2.38
CA SER A 261 -25.54 -7.51 -1.83
C SER A 261 -24.51 -8.18 -2.72
N SER A 262 -23.90 -9.23 -2.20
CA SER A 262 -23.13 -10.20 -2.99
C SER A 262 -23.92 -10.67 -4.22
N LEU A 263 -23.20 -11.04 -5.28
CA LEU A 263 -23.82 -11.66 -6.45
C LEU A 263 -24.41 -13.04 -6.06
N PRO A 264 -25.57 -13.45 -6.61
CA PRO A 264 -26.14 -14.76 -6.33
C PRO A 264 -25.33 -15.89 -6.96
N THR A 265 -24.63 -15.60 -8.07
CA THR A 265 -23.78 -16.52 -8.81
C THR A 265 -22.71 -15.72 -9.58
N PHE A 266 -21.63 -16.41 -9.98
CA PHE A 266 -20.57 -15.88 -10.83
C PHE A 266 -20.57 -16.52 -12.23
N ASN A 267 -21.62 -17.26 -12.58
CA ASN A 267 -21.76 -17.89 -13.89
C ASN A 267 -22.06 -16.88 -15.02
N ASP A 268 -22.52 -15.68 -14.67
CA ASP A 268 -22.90 -14.64 -15.62
C ASP A 268 -21.72 -13.75 -16.02
N THR A 269 -21.93 -12.92 -17.05
CA THR A 269 -20.94 -11.93 -17.47
C THR A 269 -20.72 -10.85 -16.42
N ILE A 270 -19.51 -10.31 -16.37
CA ILE A 270 -19.14 -9.22 -15.46
C ILE A 270 -19.90 -7.93 -15.80
N GLU A 271 -20.43 -7.29 -14.77
CA GLU A 271 -20.90 -5.91 -14.84
C GLU A 271 -19.69 -4.96 -14.82
N PHE A 272 -19.20 -4.59 -16.00
CA PHE A 272 -18.04 -3.72 -16.14
C PHE A 272 -18.44 -2.23 -16.11
N PRO A 273 -17.75 -1.36 -15.35
CA PRO A 273 -18.07 0.06 -15.31
C PRO A 273 -17.81 0.73 -16.67
N LEU A 274 -18.84 1.40 -17.21
CA LEU A 274 -18.74 2.05 -18.53
C LEU A 274 -18.11 3.45 -18.49
N SER A 275 -17.97 4.05 -17.30
CA SER A 275 -17.38 5.38 -17.13
C SER A 275 -16.63 5.47 -15.81
N PRO A 276 -15.57 6.30 -15.73
CA PRO A 276 -14.85 6.50 -14.49
C PRO A 276 -15.70 7.18 -13.42
N ARG A 277 -15.44 6.85 -12.16
CA ARG A 277 -16.18 7.39 -11.01
C ARG A 277 -15.73 8.80 -10.68
N ARG A 278 -16.67 9.74 -10.70
CA ARG A 278 -16.39 11.17 -10.47
C ARG A 278 -16.01 11.46 -9.01
N GLU A 279 -16.33 10.55 -8.10
CA GLU A 279 -16.03 10.66 -6.67
C GLU A 279 -14.53 10.69 -6.36
N TYR A 280 -13.70 10.14 -7.26
CA TYR A 280 -12.25 10.06 -7.07
C TYR A 280 -11.41 10.25 -8.34
N THR A 281 -12.06 10.52 -9.48
CA THR A 281 -11.37 10.82 -10.75
C THR A 281 -11.63 12.23 -11.25
N ARG A 282 -10.62 12.81 -11.91
CA ARG A 282 -10.66 14.07 -12.65
C ARG A 282 -10.23 13.75 -14.08
N ASP A 283 -11.10 13.99 -15.04
CA ASP A 283 -10.90 13.63 -16.46
C ASP A 283 -10.54 12.15 -16.67
N GLY A 284 -11.09 11.27 -15.82
CA GLY A 284 -10.85 9.83 -15.86
C GLY A 284 -9.65 9.33 -15.04
N TYR A 285 -8.78 10.22 -14.57
CA TYR A 285 -7.59 9.84 -13.80
C TYR A 285 -7.77 10.08 -12.30
N ILE A 286 -7.21 9.21 -11.46
CA ILE A 286 -7.37 9.26 -10.00
C ILE A 286 -6.76 10.54 -9.42
N TYR A 287 -7.57 11.38 -8.77
CA TYR A 287 -7.07 12.48 -7.92
C TYR A 287 -7.16 12.15 -6.43
N ASN A 288 -8.04 11.23 -6.03
CA ASN A 288 -8.22 10.81 -4.64
C ASN A 288 -8.01 9.29 -4.51
N PHE A 289 -6.76 8.91 -4.23
CA PHE A 289 -6.39 7.50 -4.16
C PHE A 289 -7.07 6.76 -3.00
N THR A 290 -7.29 7.40 -1.85
CA THR A 290 -8.00 6.77 -0.72
C THR A 290 -9.43 6.39 -1.09
N ALA A 291 -10.13 7.24 -1.84
CA ALA A 291 -11.47 6.92 -2.34
C ALA A 291 -11.45 5.88 -3.48
N ALA A 292 -10.41 5.86 -4.32
CA ALA A 292 -10.22 4.83 -5.35
C ALA A 292 -9.87 3.44 -4.78
N MET A 293 -9.39 3.36 -3.54
CA MET A 293 -9.21 2.09 -2.83
C MET A 293 -10.50 1.60 -2.16
N ASP A 294 -11.52 2.46 -1.98
CA ASP A 294 -12.69 2.17 -1.15
C ASP A 294 -13.76 1.35 -1.92
N PRO A 295 -14.01 0.08 -1.55
CA PRO A 295 -15.08 -0.73 -2.14
C PRO A 295 -16.48 -0.17 -1.89
N CYS A 296 -16.71 0.57 -0.79
CA CYS A 296 -18.00 1.19 -0.52
C CYS A 296 -18.39 2.24 -1.57
N LEU A 297 -17.41 2.84 -2.25
CA LEU A 297 -17.63 3.75 -3.38
C LEU A 297 -17.66 3.03 -4.73
N GLN A 298 -17.35 1.73 -4.75
CA GLN A 298 -17.14 0.94 -5.96
C GLN A 298 -17.91 -0.40 -5.93
N PRO A 299 -19.25 -0.38 -5.92
CA PRO A 299 -20.08 -1.58 -5.80
C PRO A 299 -19.85 -2.64 -6.88
N HIS A 300 -19.37 -2.24 -8.07
CA HIS A 300 -19.02 -3.16 -9.16
C HIS A 300 -17.89 -4.14 -8.78
N LEU A 301 -17.04 -3.80 -7.80
CA LEU A 301 -15.95 -4.68 -7.34
C LEU A 301 -16.44 -6.01 -6.78
N ARG A 302 -17.68 -6.08 -6.26
CA ARG A 302 -18.32 -7.33 -5.81
C ARG A 302 -18.31 -8.45 -6.85
N GLY A 303 -18.21 -8.10 -8.14
CA GLY A 303 -18.10 -9.02 -9.27
C GLY A 303 -16.81 -8.85 -10.08
N MET A 304 -15.81 -8.13 -9.58
CA MET A 304 -14.59 -7.80 -10.32
C MET A 304 -13.29 -7.90 -9.53
N HIS A 305 -13.35 -8.14 -8.22
CA HIS A 305 -12.16 -8.28 -7.39
C HIS A 305 -12.21 -9.56 -6.56
N GLY A 306 -11.17 -10.39 -6.68
CA GLY A 306 -11.17 -11.76 -6.18
C GLY A 306 -11.47 -11.92 -4.68
N THR A 307 -11.13 -10.92 -3.85
CA THR A 307 -11.54 -10.77 -2.44
C THR A 307 -13.03 -10.96 -2.22
N PHE A 308 -13.87 -10.49 -3.15
CA PHE A 308 -15.33 -10.54 -3.08
C PHE A 308 -15.93 -11.71 -3.89
N ILE A 309 -15.10 -12.40 -4.68
CA ILE A 309 -15.53 -13.53 -5.51
C ILE A 309 -15.46 -14.83 -4.72
N GLU A 310 -14.26 -15.21 -4.28
CA GLU A 310 -14.07 -16.38 -3.42
C GLU A 310 -12.65 -16.36 -2.83
N ALA A 311 -12.49 -15.68 -1.69
CA ALA A 311 -11.25 -15.66 -0.92
C ALA A 311 -10.80 -17.09 -0.55
N ILE A 312 -9.48 -17.30 -0.47
CA ILE A 312 -8.89 -18.64 -0.32
C ILE A 312 -9.03 -19.14 1.12
N SER A 313 -8.76 -18.26 2.09
CA SER A 313 -8.69 -18.60 3.51
C SER A 313 -9.48 -17.64 4.41
N MET A 314 -10.77 -17.48 4.13
CA MET A 314 -11.63 -16.62 4.94
C MET A 314 -11.73 -17.10 6.40
N SER A 315 -11.44 -16.20 7.34
CA SER A 315 -11.58 -16.40 8.79
C SER A 315 -11.92 -15.05 9.43
N THR A 316 -13.20 -14.68 9.38
CA THR A 316 -13.65 -13.31 9.68
C THR A 316 -14.54 -13.26 10.93
N THR A 317 -14.42 -12.22 11.75
CA THR A 317 -15.34 -11.91 12.84
C THR A 317 -15.98 -10.54 12.64
N LYS A 318 -17.21 -10.38 13.17
CA LYS A 318 -17.92 -9.09 13.26
C LYS A 318 -17.64 -8.35 14.57
N GLN A 319 -16.83 -8.93 15.47
CA GLN A 319 -16.48 -8.32 16.75
C GLN A 319 -15.15 -7.58 16.66
N LEU A 320 -15.03 -6.43 17.34
CA LEU A 320 -13.77 -5.68 17.35
C LEU A 320 -12.71 -6.46 18.13
N MET A 321 -11.72 -7.00 17.42
CA MET A 321 -10.60 -7.75 17.97
C MET A 321 -9.28 -7.00 17.74
N PRO A 322 -8.35 -6.94 18.72
CA PRO A 322 -7.06 -6.27 18.57
C PRO A 322 -6.07 -7.12 17.77
N VAL A 323 -6.40 -7.37 16.50
CA VAL A 323 -5.59 -8.16 15.58
C VAL A 323 -4.67 -7.23 14.80
N PHE A 324 -3.37 -7.52 14.82
CA PHE A 324 -2.36 -6.79 14.05
C PHE A 324 -2.17 -7.46 12.69
N GLY A 325 -2.27 -6.69 11.60
CA GLY A 325 -2.27 -7.23 10.23
C GLY A 325 -1.36 -6.47 9.27
N GLU A 326 -0.94 -7.14 8.20
CA GLU A 326 -0.05 -6.55 7.17
C GLU A 326 -0.76 -5.52 6.29
N CYS A 327 -2.04 -5.77 6.02
CA CYS A 327 -2.90 -4.94 5.20
C CYS A 327 -4.36 -5.18 5.58
N LYS A 328 -5.24 -4.30 5.09
CA LYS A 328 -6.69 -4.47 5.26
C LYS A 328 -7.52 -3.70 4.24
N LEU A 329 -8.77 -4.11 4.00
CA LEU A 329 -9.71 -3.23 3.30
C LEU A 329 -9.99 -1.99 4.17
N PRO A 330 -10.33 -0.83 3.60
CA PRO A 330 -10.67 0.35 4.39
C PRO A 330 -11.78 0.13 5.44
N GLN A 331 -12.66 -0.85 5.21
CA GLN A 331 -13.76 -1.23 6.11
C GLN A 331 -13.33 -2.14 7.28
N ASN A 332 -12.21 -2.82 7.13
CA ASN A 332 -11.70 -3.75 8.13
C ASN A 332 -11.07 -3.01 9.34
N ASN A 333 -10.90 -3.73 10.45
CA ASN A 333 -10.50 -3.15 11.73
C ASN A 333 -9.21 -3.75 12.33
N GLU A 334 -8.37 -4.42 11.54
CA GLU A 334 -7.01 -4.75 12.00
C GLU A 334 -6.21 -3.48 12.30
N ILE A 335 -5.23 -3.64 13.17
CA ILE A 335 -4.22 -2.65 13.48
C ILE A 335 -3.03 -2.88 12.54
N LEU A 336 -2.81 -1.96 11.59
CA LEU A 336 -1.82 -2.19 10.55
C LEU A 336 -0.39 -2.11 11.07
N ILE A 337 0.42 -3.09 10.69
CA ILE A 337 1.86 -3.17 10.92
C ILE A 337 2.61 -3.39 9.60
N PRO A 338 3.91 -3.07 9.53
CA PRO A 338 4.74 -3.42 8.39
C PRO A 338 4.69 -4.91 8.07
N SER A 339 4.50 -5.22 6.78
CA SER A 339 4.49 -6.60 6.33
C SER A 339 5.76 -7.35 6.70
N ALA A 340 5.62 -8.59 7.17
CA ALA A 340 6.70 -9.54 7.35
C ALA A 340 7.44 -9.84 6.04
N MET A 341 6.79 -9.68 4.88
CA MET A 341 7.45 -9.77 3.58
C MET A 341 8.47 -8.64 3.38
N TYR A 342 8.20 -7.45 3.90
CA TYR A 342 9.15 -6.32 3.85
C TYR A 342 10.27 -6.43 4.89
N LEU A 343 10.02 -7.12 6.00
CA LEU A 343 10.97 -7.31 7.10
C LEU A 343 11.97 -8.44 6.87
N GLY A 344 11.64 -9.39 5.99
CA GLY A 344 12.45 -10.56 5.68
C GLY A 344 13.91 -10.24 5.33
N ASP A 345 14.76 -11.26 5.43
CA ASP A 345 16.20 -11.14 5.21
C ASP A 345 16.52 -10.66 3.79
N GLU A 346 17.63 -9.92 3.64
CA GLU A 346 18.05 -9.34 2.35
C GLU A 346 18.35 -10.41 1.28
N GLU A 347 18.65 -11.63 1.71
CA GLU A 347 18.85 -12.81 0.85
C GLU A 347 17.55 -13.34 0.25
N ARG A 348 16.40 -12.93 0.79
CA ARG A 348 15.08 -13.42 0.39
C ARG A 348 14.54 -12.60 -0.79
N THR A 349 14.74 -13.14 -1.98
CA THR A 349 14.44 -12.47 -3.27
C THR A 349 13.03 -12.75 -3.81
N ASP A 350 12.17 -13.44 -3.04
CA ASP A 350 10.78 -13.76 -3.42
C ASP A 350 9.99 -12.55 -3.96
N TYR A 351 10.27 -11.36 -3.41
CA TYR A 351 9.64 -10.09 -3.80
C TYR A 351 10.64 -8.94 -3.93
N SER A 352 11.95 -9.22 -4.11
CA SER A 352 12.97 -8.17 -4.22
C SER A 352 14.13 -8.57 -5.13
N GLY A 353 14.76 -7.60 -5.79
CA GLY A 353 16.04 -7.79 -6.47
C GLY A 353 17.25 -7.65 -5.54
N GLY A 354 17.09 -7.95 -4.23
CA GLY A 354 18.12 -7.73 -3.22
C GLY A 354 18.52 -6.25 -3.13
N ASN A 355 19.81 -5.97 -3.27
CA ASN A 355 20.37 -4.60 -3.26
C ASN A 355 20.39 -3.94 -4.65
N PHE A 356 20.14 -4.69 -5.73
CA PHE A 356 20.07 -4.12 -7.07
C PHE A 356 18.79 -3.31 -7.24
N ARG A 357 18.90 -2.08 -7.73
CA ARG A 357 17.76 -1.15 -7.94
C ARG A 357 17.41 -0.97 -9.42
N GLY A 358 18.06 -1.68 -10.33
CA GLY A 358 17.93 -1.47 -11.78
C GLY A 358 19.00 -0.52 -12.36
N PRO A 359 19.16 -0.53 -13.69
CA PRO A 359 20.09 0.35 -14.39
C PRO A 359 19.57 1.81 -14.45
N PRO A 360 20.41 2.76 -14.89
CA PRO A 360 19.98 4.13 -15.19
C PRO A 360 18.80 4.18 -16.17
N TRP A 361 17.98 5.23 -16.08
CA TRP A 361 16.72 5.36 -16.84
C TRP A 361 16.91 5.23 -18.36
N ASP A 362 17.95 5.82 -18.92
CA ASP A 362 18.28 5.79 -20.35
C ASP A 362 18.71 4.41 -20.87
N LYS A 363 18.96 3.45 -19.97
CA LYS A 363 19.28 2.04 -20.29
C LYS A 363 18.10 1.10 -20.13
N LYS A 364 16.97 1.59 -19.63
CA LYS A 364 15.76 0.78 -19.46
C LYS A 364 15.00 0.63 -20.76
N LYS A 365 14.24 -0.46 -20.86
CA LYS A 365 13.29 -0.69 -21.94
C LYS A 365 12.01 0.11 -21.68
N ASP A 366 11.45 0.69 -22.73
CA ASP A 366 10.15 1.39 -22.74
C ASP A 366 8.97 0.40 -22.66
N GLY A 367 9.03 -0.55 -21.73
CA GLY A 367 8.05 -1.62 -21.60
C GLY A 367 7.38 -1.65 -20.24
N PHE A 368 6.16 -2.16 -20.24
CA PHE A 368 5.30 -2.38 -19.08
C PHE A 368 5.28 -3.87 -18.76
N LEU A 369 6.05 -4.25 -17.74
CA LEU A 369 6.35 -5.65 -17.48
C LEU A 369 5.65 -6.17 -16.22
N TRP A 370 4.92 -7.28 -16.37
CA TRP A 370 4.38 -8.02 -15.23
C TRP A 370 4.48 -9.53 -15.43
N ARG A 371 4.95 -10.21 -14.38
CA ARG A 371 4.88 -11.67 -14.22
C ARG A 371 4.34 -11.99 -12.84
N GLY A 372 3.38 -12.89 -12.77
CA GLY A 372 2.81 -13.31 -11.50
C GLY A 372 1.96 -14.55 -11.63
N ALA A 373 1.63 -15.13 -10.48
CA ALA A 373 0.66 -16.20 -10.41
C ALA A 373 -0.76 -15.65 -10.54
N ALA A 374 -1.69 -16.50 -10.99
CA ALA A 374 -3.12 -16.25 -10.98
C ALA A 374 -3.73 -16.35 -9.56
N SER A 375 -3.13 -15.66 -8.59
CA SER A 375 -3.68 -15.48 -7.25
C SER A 375 -4.75 -14.37 -7.24
N GLY A 376 -5.43 -14.21 -6.10
CA GLY A 376 -6.46 -13.20 -5.90
C GLY A 376 -7.84 -13.75 -5.57
N ALA A 377 -8.09 -15.01 -5.92
CA ALA A 377 -9.26 -15.78 -5.50
C ALA A 377 -9.00 -17.26 -5.79
N ARG A 378 -9.93 -18.13 -5.38
CA ARG A 378 -10.02 -19.47 -5.94
C ARG A 378 -10.37 -19.39 -7.42
N ASN A 379 -9.45 -19.82 -8.28
CA ASN A 379 -9.63 -19.88 -9.73
C ASN A 379 -10.38 -21.16 -10.12
N LYS A 380 -11.67 -21.04 -10.42
CA LYS A 380 -12.56 -22.14 -10.82
C LYS A 380 -13.07 -21.93 -12.25
N GLU A 381 -13.54 -23.02 -12.85
CA GLU A 381 -14.16 -23.01 -14.18
C GLU A 381 -15.33 -22.02 -14.29
N ASP A 382 -16.08 -21.82 -13.20
CA ASP A 382 -17.32 -21.05 -13.14
C ASP A 382 -17.15 -19.61 -12.61
N ASN A 383 -15.92 -19.15 -12.33
CA ASN A 383 -15.72 -17.80 -11.75
C ASN A 383 -14.50 -17.03 -12.25
N TRP A 384 -13.58 -17.66 -12.99
CA TRP A 384 -12.24 -17.11 -13.19
C TRP A 384 -12.22 -15.76 -13.89
N TRP A 385 -13.21 -15.49 -14.76
CA TRP A 385 -13.31 -14.22 -15.48
C TRP A 385 -13.54 -13.04 -14.52
N HIS A 386 -14.19 -13.25 -13.38
CA HIS A 386 -14.39 -12.22 -12.36
C HIS A 386 -13.11 -11.83 -11.60
N ASN A 387 -12.02 -12.60 -11.75
CA ASN A 387 -10.79 -12.36 -11.00
C ASN A 387 -9.99 -11.19 -11.59
N HIS A 388 -9.61 -10.24 -10.73
CA HIS A 388 -8.94 -9.01 -11.15
C HIS A 388 -7.63 -9.26 -11.93
N ARG A 389 -6.82 -10.28 -11.60
CA ARG A 389 -5.59 -10.56 -12.38
C ARG A 389 -5.86 -11.15 -13.75
N HIS A 390 -6.94 -11.92 -13.91
CA HIS A 390 -7.34 -12.48 -15.21
C HIS A 390 -7.76 -11.34 -16.15
N ARG A 391 -8.53 -10.39 -15.61
CA ARG A 391 -8.83 -9.12 -16.25
C ARG A 391 -7.58 -8.35 -16.64
N PHE A 392 -6.70 -8.10 -15.68
CA PHE A 392 -5.46 -7.34 -15.90
C PHE A 392 -4.64 -7.90 -17.06
N VAL A 393 -4.45 -9.23 -17.10
CA VAL A 393 -3.69 -9.89 -18.18
C VAL A 393 -4.42 -9.80 -19.52
N GLN A 394 -5.75 -9.97 -19.57
CA GLN A 394 -6.50 -9.85 -20.83
C GLN A 394 -6.51 -8.41 -21.38
N MET A 395 -6.60 -7.40 -20.51
CA MET A 395 -6.53 -5.98 -20.89
C MET A 395 -5.14 -5.59 -21.42
N LEU A 396 -4.08 -6.24 -20.97
CA LEU A 396 -2.71 -5.92 -21.35
C LEU A 396 -2.13 -6.91 -22.36
N ASN A 397 -2.98 -7.73 -22.97
CA ASN A 397 -2.63 -8.60 -24.08
C ASN A 397 -3.14 -7.99 -25.40
N GLY A 398 -2.22 -7.50 -26.23
CA GLY A 398 -2.61 -6.79 -27.45
C GLY A 398 -3.35 -7.65 -28.48
N THR A 399 -3.12 -8.98 -28.52
CA THR A 399 -3.90 -9.90 -29.35
C THR A 399 -5.35 -9.96 -28.88
N THR A 400 -5.57 -10.15 -27.57
CA THR A 400 -6.91 -10.16 -26.97
C THR A 400 -7.63 -8.83 -27.19
N VAL A 401 -6.93 -7.71 -27.01
CA VAL A 401 -7.49 -6.37 -27.23
C VAL A 401 -7.86 -6.17 -28.72
N ALA A 402 -7.03 -6.61 -29.66
CA ALA A 402 -7.33 -6.50 -31.09
C ALA A 402 -8.58 -7.31 -31.48
N GLN A 403 -8.79 -8.49 -30.88
CA GLN A 403 -9.99 -9.30 -31.11
C GLN A 403 -11.25 -8.59 -30.59
N LEU A 404 -11.19 -7.98 -29.40
CA LEU A 404 -12.28 -7.16 -28.87
C LEU A 404 -12.57 -5.94 -29.75
N GLU A 405 -11.54 -5.24 -30.24
CA GLU A 405 -11.71 -4.12 -31.18
C GLU A 405 -12.38 -4.57 -32.49
N ALA A 406 -12.12 -5.80 -32.93
CA ALA A 406 -12.76 -6.40 -34.10
C ALA A 406 -14.19 -6.92 -33.84
N GLY A 407 -14.68 -6.82 -32.59
CA GLY A 407 -16.05 -7.21 -32.20
C GLY A 407 -16.20 -8.62 -31.65
N ASP A 408 -15.11 -9.38 -31.46
CA ASP A 408 -15.13 -10.68 -30.81
C ASP A 408 -15.17 -10.53 -29.29
N ILE A 409 -16.39 -10.37 -28.74
CA ILE A 409 -16.61 -10.19 -27.30
C ILE A 409 -16.24 -11.40 -26.45
N ASP A 410 -16.14 -12.59 -27.06
CA ASP A 410 -15.85 -13.85 -26.38
C ASP A 410 -14.35 -14.05 -26.17
N ALA A 411 -13.50 -13.31 -26.91
CA ALA A 411 -12.05 -13.32 -26.74
C ALA A 411 -11.60 -12.90 -25.31
N ALA A 412 -12.41 -12.10 -24.61
CA ALA A 412 -12.13 -11.65 -23.25
C ALA A 412 -13.38 -11.58 -22.38
N PRO A 413 -13.77 -12.67 -21.70
CA PRO A 413 -14.93 -12.65 -20.80
C PRO A 413 -14.71 -11.76 -19.55
N SER A 414 -13.48 -11.35 -19.25
CA SER A 414 -13.14 -10.63 -18.02
C SER A 414 -13.29 -9.10 -18.07
N PHE A 415 -13.47 -8.51 -19.26
CA PHE A 415 -13.67 -7.06 -19.41
C PHE A 415 -14.38 -6.69 -20.72
N ARG A 416 -14.79 -5.42 -20.83
CA ARG A 416 -15.35 -4.84 -22.06
C ARG A 416 -14.65 -3.53 -22.34
N LEU A 417 -14.37 -3.25 -23.62
CA LEU A 417 -13.97 -1.91 -24.03
C LEU A 417 -15.21 -1.00 -23.96
N PRO A 418 -15.13 0.19 -23.33
CA PRO A 418 -16.26 1.10 -23.33
C PRO A 418 -16.64 1.48 -24.77
N PRO A 419 -17.89 1.87 -25.02
CA PRO A 419 -18.24 2.43 -26.32
C PRO A 419 -17.44 3.75 -26.53
N PRO A 420 -17.13 4.14 -27.79
CA PRO A 420 -16.32 5.34 -28.07
C PRO A 420 -16.86 6.63 -27.41
N GLU A 421 -18.17 6.75 -27.24
CA GLU A 421 -18.83 7.90 -26.61
C GLU A 421 -18.54 7.99 -25.10
N SER A 422 -18.12 6.89 -24.48
CA SER A 422 -17.73 6.82 -23.07
C SER A 422 -16.20 6.80 -22.88
N ASP A 423 -15.41 6.88 -23.95
CA ASP A 423 -13.96 6.91 -23.86
C ASP A 423 -13.44 8.30 -23.46
N VAL A 424 -13.21 8.49 -22.16
CA VAL A 424 -12.73 9.77 -21.63
C VAL A 424 -11.21 9.97 -21.79
N TYR A 425 -10.45 8.91 -22.10
CA TYR A 425 -8.98 8.97 -22.12
C TYR A 425 -8.43 9.47 -23.45
N SER A 426 -9.22 9.47 -24.52
CA SER A 426 -8.84 10.00 -25.82
C SER A 426 -7.51 9.40 -26.37
N VAL A 427 -7.30 8.10 -26.17
CA VAL A 427 -6.10 7.39 -26.64
C VAL A 427 -6.09 7.36 -28.17
N ALA A 428 -5.00 7.84 -28.79
CA ALA A 428 -4.91 7.96 -30.25
C ALA A 428 -5.09 6.61 -30.97
N ALA A 429 -4.39 5.57 -30.49
CA ALA A 429 -4.47 4.23 -31.06
C ALA A 429 -5.89 3.66 -31.06
N ARG A 430 -6.70 3.99 -30.04
CA ARG A 430 -8.08 3.55 -29.95
C ARG A 430 -8.99 4.23 -30.97
N ARG A 431 -8.84 5.55 -31.16
CA ARG A 431 -9.58 6.28 -32.21
C ARG A 431 -9.28 5.76 -33.62
N GLU A 432 -8.06 5.24 -33.81
CA GLU A 432 -7.61 4.68 -35.07
C GLU A 432 -7.97 3.20 -35.25
N GLY A 433 -8.58 2.56 -34.25
CA GLY A 433 -8.90 1.12 -34.28
C GLY A 433 -7.67 0.21 -34.26
N ARG A 434 -6.61 0.65 -33.56
CA ARG A 434 -5.31 -0.03 -33.47
C ARG A 434 -4.85 -0.18 -32.01
N LEU A 435 -5.75 -0.18 -31.03
CA LEU A 435 -5.41 -0.29 -29.62
C LEU A 435 -4.65 -1.58 -29.34
N GLY A 436 -5.05 -2.72 -29.91
CA GLY A 436 -4.36 -4.00 -29.70
C GLY A 436 -2.94 -4.03 -30.27
N GLU A 437 -2.72 -3.44 -31.44
CA GLU A 437 -1.38 -3.26 -32.03
C GLU A 437 -0.51 -2.38 -31.11
N TRP A 438 -1.08 -1.26 -30.64
CA TRP A 438 -0.40 -0.33 -29.76
C TRP A 438 -0.06 -0.96 -28.40
N VAL A 439 -0.99 -1.68 -27.75
CA VAL A 439 -0.73 -2.41 -26.50
C VAL A 439 0.41 -3.40 -26.70
N SER A 440 0.46 -4.09 -27.83
CA SER A 440 1.53 -5.05 -28.16
C SER A 440 2.92 -4.41 -28.26
N SER A 441 3.01 -3.10 -28.52
CA SER A 441 4.30 -2.43 -28.70
C SER A 441 5.04 -2.13 -27.40
N TRP A 442 4.34 -2.17 -26.25
CA TRP A 442 4.92 -1.79 -24.95
C TRP A 442 4.56 -2.75 -23.81
N SER A 443 3.46 -3.50 -23.90
CA SER A 443 3.02 -4.40 -22.83
C SER A 443 3.67 -5.76 -22.90
N ASP A 444 4.23 -6.22 -21.78
CA ASP A 444 4.66 -7.60 -21.57
C ASP A 444 4.08 -8.12 -20.25
N VAL A 445 2.82 -8.54 -20.29
CA VAL A 445 2.06 -8.99 -19.11
C VAL A 445 1.59 -10.43 -19.31
N ALA A 446 1.96 -11.32 -18.39
CA ALA A 446 1.57 -12.72 -18.47
C ALA A 446 1.58 -13.41 -17.11
N PHE A 447 0.74 -14.44 -16.99
CA PHE A 447 0.83 -15.38 -15.88
C PHE A 447 2.06 -16.28 -16.03
N ASN A 448 2.69 -16.64 -14.92
CA ASN A 448 3.74 -17.66 -14.89
C ASN A 448 3.27 -19.01 -14.31
N THR A 449 2.13 -19.01 -13.63
CA THR A 449 1.43 -20.18 -13.15
C THR A 449 -0.02 -19.82 -12.84
N PHE A 450 -0.92 -20.76 -13.09
CA PHE A 450 -2.26 -20.74 -12.56
C PHE A 450 -2.32 -21.44 -11.19
N ILE A 451 -3.24 -20.99 -10.34
CA ILE A 451 -3.53 -21.60 -9.03
C ILE A 451 -4.95 -22.17 -9.11
N CYS A 452 -5.10 -23.35 -9.72
CA CYS A 452 -6.40 -23.96 -9.98
C CYS A 452 -7.11 -24.39 -8.69
N HIS A 453 -8.44 -24.27 -8.70
CA HIS A 453 -9.31 -24.79 -7.66
C HIS A 453 -10.42 -25.67 -8.28
N PRO A 454 -10.53 -26.96 -7.89
CA PRO A 454 -9.60 -27.70 -7.02
C PRO A 454 -8.19 -27.79 -7.61
N THR A 455 -7.19 -28.05 -6.77
CA THR A 455 -5.82 -28.20 -7.25
C THR A 455 -5.69 -29.43 -8.14
N GLU A 456 -5.20 -29.22 -9.36
CA GLU A 456 -4.93 -30.30 -10.31
C GLU A 456 -3.50 -30.84 -10.15
N PHE A 457 -3.34 -32.16 -10.27
CA PHE A 457 -2.06 -32.84 -10.17
C PHE A 457 -1.77 -33.61 -11.46
N GLY A 458 -0.53 -33.53 -11.93
CA GLY A 458 -0.04 -34.25 -13.09
C GLY A 458 0.24 -35.73 -12.77
N PRO A 459 0.59 -36.54 -13.79
CA PRO A 459 0.94 -37.95 -13.59
C PRO A 459 2.15 -38.18 -12.66
N ASP A 460 3.01 -37.18 -12.50
CA ASP A 460 4.17 -37.18 -11.60
C ASP A 460 3.83 -36.78 -10.16
N GLY A 461 2.55 -36.55 -9.85
CA GLY A 461 2.06 -36.12 -8.54
C GLY A 461 2.35 -34.65 -8.22
N LYS A 462 2.89 -33.86 -9.15
CA LYS A 462 3.12 -32.43 -8.96
C LYS A 462 1.91 -31.61 -9.36
N LYS A 463 1.75 -30.43 -8.75
CA LYS A 463 0.70 -29.49 -9.13
C LYS A 463 0.88 -29.06 -10.58
N VAL A 464 -0.19 -29.12 -11.36
CA VAL A 464 -0.22 -28.61 -12.73
C VAL A 464 -0.18 -27.07 -12.68
N LYS A 465 0.56 -26.46 -13.60
CA LYS A 465 0.71 -25.00 -13.69
C LYS A 465 -0.41 -24.33 -14.50
N THR A 466 -1.22 -25.10 -15.22
CA THR A 466 -2.32 -24.65 -16.08
C THR A 466 -3.66 -25.14 -15.53
N CYS A 467 -4.74 -24.41 -15.85
CA CYS A 467 -6.10 -24.86 -15.62
C CYS A 467 -6.80 -24.99 -16.98
N LYS A 468 -7.46 -26.12 -17.24
CA LYS A 468 -8.07 -26.40 -18.55
C LYS A 468 -9.04 -25.32 -19.02
N HIS A 469 -9.81 -24.75 -18.09
CA HIS A 469 -10.76 -23.67 -18.37
C HIS A 469 -10.12 -22.33 -18.74
N ASN A 470 -8.80 -22.18 -18.59
CA ASN A 470 -8.03 -21.00 -18.98
C ASN A 470 -7.20 -21.20 -20.27
N ASP A 471 -7.04 -22.43 -20.76
CA ASP A 471 -6.11 -22.75 -21.86
C ASP A 471 -6.42 -22.03 -23.17
N ASN A 472 -7.69 -21.74 -23.45
CA ASN A 472 -8.12 -21.02 -24.65
C ASN A 472 -7.87 -19.50 -24.59
N PHE A 473 -7.60 -18.96 -23.40
CA PHE A 473 -7.53 -17.52 -23.17
C PHE A 473 -6.12 -17.03 -22.84
N TYR A 474 -5.25 -17.91 -22.37
CA TYR A 474 -3.95 -17.51 -21.83
C TYR A 474 -2.84 -18.46 -22.22
N LYS A 475 -1.67 -17.87 -22.43
CA LYS A 475 -0.40 -18.59 -22.52
C LYS A 475 0.47 -18.22 -21.33
N LEU A 476 0.99 -19.22 -20.62
CA LEU A 476 1.97 -18.98 -19.56
C LEU A 476 3.29 -18.47 -20.16
N ALA A 477 3.91 -17.53 -19.45
CA ALA A 477 5.28 -17.10 -19.69
C ALA A 477 6.19 -17.55 -18.54
N ASP A 478 7.49 -17.59 -18.79
CA ASP A 478 8.45 -17.92 -17.72
C ASP A 478 8.45 -16.84 -16.62
N GLY A 479 8.76 -17.28 -15.40
CA GLY A 479 9.03 -16.37 -14.30
C GLY A 479 10.28 -15.54 -14.58
N ILE A 480 10.26 -14.27 -14.18
CA ILE A 480 11.38 -13.34 -14.34
C ILE A 480 11.92 -13.00 -12.95
N PRO A 481 13.24 -13.15 -12.70
CA PRO A 481 13.85 -12.68 -11.45
C PRO A 481 13.60 -11.18 -11.23
N PHE A 482 13.37 -10.76 -9.98
CA PHE A 482 13.03 -9.36 -9.68
C PHE A 482 14.06 -8.35 -10.19
N GLU A 483 15.35 -8.68 -10.11
CA GLU A 483 16.43 -7.84 -10.66
C GLU A 483 16.25 -7.54 -12.16
N LYS A 484 15.71 -8.48 -12.94
CA LYS A 484 15.44 -8.32 -14.38
C LYS A 484 14.16 -7.56 -14.65
N LEU A 485 13.22 -7.54 -13.70
CA LEU A 485 12.05 -6.66 -13.81
C LEU A 485 12.51 -5.20 -13.87
N TYR A 486 13.54 -4.85 -13.12
CA TYR A 486 14.05 -3.48 -13.06
C TYR A 486 14.73 -2.99 -14.36
N ASP A 487 14.92 -3.84 -15.36
CA ASP A 487 15.39 -3.43 -16.69
C ASP A 487 14.30 -2.70 -17.51
N PHE A 488 13.05 -2.68 -17.02
CA PHE A 488 11.90 -2.05 -17.66
C PHE A 488 11.51 -0.76 -16.94
N LYS A 489 10.96 0.20 -17.69
CA LYS A 489 10.53 1.48 -17.13
C LYS A 489 9.28 1.34 -16.27
N TYR A 490 8.27 0.60 -16.69
CA TYR A 490 6.94 0.62 -16.06
C TYR A 490 6.63 -0.69 -15.34
N LEU A 491 6.48 -0.63 -14.02
CA LEU A 491 6.24 -1.79 -13.15
C LEU A 491 4.88 -1.68 -12.45
N PRO A 492 3.83 -2.37 -12.95
CA PRO A 492 2.53 -2.43 -12.29
C PRO A 492 2.53 -3.30 -11.03
N ASP A 493 1.92 -2.77 -9.98
CA ASP A 493 1.55 -3.44 -8.75
C ASP A 493 0.04 -3.57 -8.68
N VAL A 494 -0.44 -4.81 -8.72
CA VAL A 494 -1.85 -5.18 -8.56
C VAL A 494 -1.98 -6.21 -7.45
N ASP A 495 -3.10 -6.15 -6.74
CA ASP A 495 -3.44 -7.02 -5.62
C ASP A 495 -3.32 -8.51 -5.98
N GLY A 496 -3.09 -9.33 -4.96
CA GLY A 496 -3.20 -10.79 -5.01
C GLY A 496 -4.35 -11.22 -4.11
N ASN A 497 -4.13 -12.25 -3.29
CA ASN A 497 -5.11 -12.63 -2.25
C ASN A 497 -5.35 -11.48 -1.27
N SER A 498 -4.33 -10.64 -1.09
CA SER A 498 -4.38 -9.34 -0.42
C SER A 498 -3.37 -8.39 -1.06
N PHE A 499 -2.76 -7.46 -0.32
CA PHE A 499 -1.72 -6.57 -0.83
C PHE A 499 -0.58 -7.32 -1.54
N SER A 500 0.17 -6.60 -2.39
CA SER A 500 1.34 -7.18 -3.06
C SER A 500 2.63 -6.89 -2.32
N GLY A 501 3.34 -7.95 -1.88
CA GLY A 501 4.66 -7.84 -1.28
C GLY A 501 5.76 -7.26 -2.20
N ARG A 502 5.45 -7.02 -3.48
CA ARG A 502 6.35 -6.43 -4.49
C ARG A 502 6.47 -4.93 -4.37
N TYR A 503 5.43 -4.27 -3.84
CA TYR A 503 5.25 -2.83 -3.96
C TYR A 503 6.45 -2.04 -3.44
N ARG A 504 6.92 -2.37 -2.23
CA ARG A 504 8.09 -1.73 -1.63
C ARG A 504 9.34 -1.87 -2.50
N ALA A 505 9.57 -3.02 -3.11
CA ALA A 505 10.75 -3.24 -3.94
C ALA A 505 10.67 -2.47 -5.27
N PHE A 506 9.47 -2.27 -5.82
CA PHE A 506 9.27 -1.44 -7.00
C PHE A 506 9.50 0.05 -6.70
N LEU A 507 8.99 0.55 -5.58
CA LEU A 507 9.23 1.93 -5.12
C LEU A 507 10.72 2.22 -4.89
N LEU A 508 11.50 1.23 -4.44
CA LEU A 508 12.95 1.37 -4.25
C LEU A 508 13.73 1.26 -5.57
N SER A 509 13.12 0.75 -6.64
CA SER A 509 13.79 0.59 -7.92
C SER A 509 13.87 1.92 -8.68
N THR A 510 14.70 1.94 -9.71
CA THR A 510 14.84 3.07 -10.64
C THR A 510 13.70 3.13 -11.68
N SER A 511 12.66 2.32 -11.54
CA SER A 511 11.53 2.19 -12.47
C SER A 511 10.30 2.93 -11.92
N ILE A 512 9.38 3.34 -12.78
CA ILE A 512 8.11 3.90 -12.32
C ILE A 512 7.20 2.78 -11.82
N THR A 513 6.66 2.96 -10.61
CA THR A 513 5.68 2.04 -10.03
C THR A 513 4.28 2.55 -10.34
N LEU A 514 3.44 1.70 -10.94
CA LEU A 514 2.01 1.96 -11.10
C LEU A 514 1.26 1.11 -10.08
N LYS A 515 0.24 1.64 -9.39
CA LYS A 515 -0.50 0.86 -8.37
C LYS A 515 -2.02 0.96 -8.53
N SER A 516 -2.66 -0.21 -8.49
CA SER A 516 -4.09 -0.36 -8.23
C SER A 516 -4.27 -1.33 -7.08
N THR A 517 -5.02 -0.91 -6.06
CA THR A 517 -5.28 -1.73 -4.88
C THR A 517 -6.61 -1.36 -4.23
N ILE A 518 -7.16 -2.28 -3.45
CA ILE A 518 -8.23 -2.04 -2.48
C ILE A 518 -7.76 -2.22 -1.03
N TYR A 519 -6.45 -2.44 -0.82
CA TYR A 519 -5.87 -2.68 0.50
C TYR A 519 -5.08 -1.48 0.98
N ALA A 520 -5.33 -1.10 2.22
CA ALA A 520 -4.51 -0.16 2.98
C ALA A 520 -3.31 -0.86 3.61
N GLU A 521 -2.19 -0.15 3.67
CA GLU A 521 -0.94 -0.55 4.33
C GLU A 521 -0.47 0.53 5.33
N TRP A 522 0.48 0.18 6.19
CA TRP A 522 1.01 1.08 7.23
C TRP A 522 1.63 2.37 6.68
N HIS A 523 2.17 2.33 5.46
CA HIS A 523 2.94 3.41 4.85
C HIS A 523 2.14 4.34 3.94
N ASP A 524 0.83 4.15 3.79
CA ASP A 524 0.03 4.92 2.82
C ASP A 524 0.10 6.43 3.05
N THR A 525 0.22 6.86 4.31
CA THR A 525 0.37 8.28 4.69
C THR A 525 1.74 8.88 4.38
N ARG A 526 2.71 8.03 4.00
CA ARG A 526 4.08 8.41 3.64
C ARG A 526 4.25 8.51 2.13
N LEU A 527 3.35 7.92 1.34
CA LEU A 527 3.44 7.89 -0.11
C LEU A 527 2.39 8.82 -0.72
N MET A 528 2.74 9.49 -1.81
CA MET A 528 1.88 10.48 -2.45
C MET A 528 1.68 10.03 -3.90
N PRO A 529 0.43 9.75 -4.32
CA PRO A 529 0.12 9.46 -5.72
C PRO A 529 0.59 10.61 -6.62
N TRP A 530 1.05 10.30 -7.83
CA TRP A 530 1.64 11.24 -8.80
C TRP A 530 2.98 11.89 -8.42
N VAL A 531 3.50 11.60 -7.22
CA VAL A 531 4.88 11.96 -6.80
C VAL A 531 5.74 10.71 -6.71
N HIS A 532 5.29 9.70 -5.96
CA HIS A 532 6.07 8.49 -5.69
C HIS A 532 5.59 7.27 -6.48
N PHE A 533 4.37 7.29 -6.99
CA PHE A 533 3.82 6.21 -7.82
C PHE A 533 2.66 6.76 -8.66
N VAL A 534 2.29 6.04 -9.71
CA VAL A 534 1.14 6.39 -10.56
C VAL A 534 -0.06 5.54 -10.15
N PRO A 535 -1.12 6.12 -9.57
CA PRO A 535 -2.34 5.36 -9.27
C PRO A 535 -3.08 5.03 -10.57
N PHE A 536 -3.70 3.85 -10.62
CA PHE A 536 -4.68 3.51 -11.66
C PHE A 536 -5.89 2.78 -11.05
N ASP A 537 -7.05 2.88 -11.71
CA ASP A 537 -8.35 2.45 -11.21
C ASP A 537 -8.50 0.92 -11.21
N ASN A 538 -9.32 0.37 -10.32
CA ASN A 538 -9.51 -1.08 -10.20
C ASN A 538 -10.22 -1.72 -11.42
N SER A 539 -10.79 -0.92 -12.33
CA SER A 539 -11.22 -1.35 -13.67
C SER A 539 -10.05 -1.53 -14.63
N TYR A 540 -8.92 -0.89 -14.37
CA TYR A 540 -7.69 -0.79 -15.17
C TYR A 540 -7.82 -0.06 -16.52
N MET A 541 -8.97 0.56 -16.80
CA MET A 541 -9.21 1.20 -18.10
C MET A 541 -8.33 2.44 -18.33
N ASP A 542 -8.03 3.17 -17.25
CA ASP A 542 -7.18 4.36 -17.26
C ASP A 542 -5.71 4.04 -17.58
N VAL A 543 -5.27 2.78 -17.46
CA VAL A 543 -3.90 2.37 -17.83
C VAL A 543 -3.58 2.73 -19.28
N TYR A 544 -4.53 2.59 -20.22
CA TYR A 544 -4.27 3.00 -21.61
C TYR A 544 -4.03 4.51 -21.73
N GLY A 545 -4.82 5.34 -21.04
CA GLY A 545 -4.63 6.80 -21.01
C GLY A 545 -3.32 7.20 -20.33
N ILE A 546 -2.94 6.51 -19.25
CA ILE A 546 -1.69 6.73 -18.53
C ILE A 546 -0.48 6.40 -19.42
N MET A 547 -0.54 5.28 -20.14
CA MET A 547 0.56 4.87 -21.02
C MET A 547 0.65 5.77 -22.27
N ASP A 548 -0.47 6.21 -22.83
CA ASP A 548 -0.48 7.20 -23.92
C ASP A 548 0.19 8.51 -23.50
N TYR A 549 -0.07 8.98 -22.27
CA TYR A 549 0.56 10.18 -21.72
C TYR A 549 2.09 10.08 -21.63
N PHE A 550 2.62 9.00 -21.06
CA PHE A 550 4.06 8.83 -20.85
C PHE A 550 4.81 8.50 -22.14
N LEU A 551 4.27 7.57 -22.96
CA LEU A 551 4.86 7.20 -24.24
C LEU A 551 4.72 8.31 -25.29
N GLY A 552 3.73 9.20 -25.14
CA GLY A 552 3.46 10.36 -26.00
C GLY A 552 4.42 11.55 -25.82
N GLY A 553 5.68 11.30 -25.44
CA GLY A 553 6.72 12.32 -25.36
C GLY A 553 7.01 12.88 -23.96
N ARG A 554 6.45 12.29 -22.89
CA ARG A 554 6.67 12.69 -21.49
C ARG A 554 7.49 11.68 -20.69
N ASP A 555 8.43 11.01 -21.35
CA ASP A 555 9.37 10.08 -20.71
C ASP A 555 10.15 10.72 -19.53
N TRP A 556 10.49 12.00 -19.66
CA TRP A 556 11.16 12.78 -18.62
C TRP A 556 10.33 12.90 -17.32
N GLU A 557 9.00 12.90 -17.44
CA GLU A 557 8.09 12.98 -16.31
C GLU A 557 7.99 11.62 -15.60
N ALA A 558 7.99 10.52 -16.37
CA ALA A 558 8.10 9.17 -15.83
C ALA A 558 9.44 8.95 -15.09
N GLU A 559 10.55 9.44 -15.66
CA GLU A 559 11.87 9.40 -15.02
C GLU A 559 11.88 10.16 -13.69
N ARG A 560 11.23 11.34 -13.65
CA ARG A 560 11.14 12.17 -12.46
C ARG A 560 10.39 11.44 -11.34
N ILE A 561 9.23 10.86 -11.63
CA ILE A 561 8.44 10.08 -10.65
C ILE A 561 9.26 8.89 -10.15
N ALA A 562 9.93 8.14 -11.03
CA ALA A 562 10.76 7.01 -10.63
C ALA A 562 11.92 7.43 -9.69
N LYS A 563 12.60 8.53 -10.01
CA LYS A 563 13.68 9.08 -9.17
C LYS A 563 13.17 9.57 -7.81
N GLU A 564 12.07 10.32 -7.80
CA GLU A 564 11.46 10.82 -6.56
C GLU A 564 10.97 9.66 -5.68
N SER A 565 10.38 8.63 -6.29
CA SER A 565 9.98 7.40 -5.62
C SER A 565 11.15 6.72 -4.90
N ALA A 566 12.22 6.41 -5.62
CA ALA A 566 13.39 5.71 -5.07
C ALA A 566 14.03 6.50 -3.93
N LEU A 567 14.32 7.79 -4.16
CA LEU A 567 14.95 8.66 -3.17
C LEU A 567 14.10 8.85 -1.91
N TRP A 568 12.78 8.83 -2.05
CA TRP A 568 11.87 8.96 -0.93
C TRP A 568 11.68 7.65 -0.18
N ALA A 569 11.47 6.54 -0.89
CA ALA A 569 11.35 5.21 -0.30
C ALA A 569 12.58 4.82 0.53
N GLU A 570 13.78 5.22 0.10
CA GLU A 570 15.03 5.05 0.85
C GLU A 570 15.08 5.85 2.17
N LYS A 571 14.19 6.82 2.37
CA LYS A 571 14.14 7.66 3.59
C LYS A 571 12.99 7.31 4.53
N VAL A 572 11.88 6.81 4.00
CA VAL A 572 10.65 6.61 4.81
C VAL A 572 10.11 5.19 4.86
N LEU A 573 10.68 4.26 4.08
CA LEU A 573 10.29 2.84 4.06
C LEU A 573 11.44 1.92 4.50
N ARG A 574 12.43 2.40 5.24
CA ARG A 574 13.55 1.58 5.76
C ARG A 574 13.04 0.63 6.84
N LYS A 575 13.83 -0.41 7.14
CA LYS A 575 13.56 -1.27 8.31
C LYS A 575 13.57 -0.46 9.62
N ASP A 576 14.35 0.61 9.70
CA ASP A 576 14.32 1.56 10.82
C ASP A 576 12.98 2.34 10.89
N ASP A 577 12.40 2.73 9.75
CA ASP A 577 11.10 3.43 9.74
C ASP A 577 9.95 2.49 10.13
N MET A 578 10.04 1.21 9.74
CA MET A 578 9.12 0.14 10.17
C MET A 578 9.23 -0.10 11.68
N LEU A 579 10.46 -0.14 12.22
CA LEU A 579 10.71 -0.24 13.66
C LEU A 579 10.05 0.93 14.40
N LEU A 580 10.29 2.16 13.96
CA LEU A 580 9.75 3.35 14.62
C LEU A 580 8.23 3.44 14.53
N TYR A 581 7.64 3.04 13.40
CA TYR A 581 6.18 2.97 13.27
C TYR A 581 5.59 1.95 14.24
N THR A 582 6.12 0.73 14.26
CA THR A 582 5.61 -0.34 15.14
C THR A 582 5.86 -0.03 16.61
N TRP A 583 7.01 0.54 16.97
CA TRP A 583 7.28 0.98 18.35
C TRP A 583 6.26 2.02 18.79
N ARG A 584 6.03 3.05 17.97
CA ARG A 584 5.01 4.04 18.29
C ARG A 584 3.63 3.41 18.46
N LEU A 585 3.26 2.53 17.54
CA LEU A 585 2.00 1.81 17.61
C LEU A 585 1.86 1.01 18.91
N LEU A 586 2.89 0.29 19.33
CA LEU A 586 2.83 -0.54 20.54
C LEU A 586 2.76 0.30 21.82
N LEU A 587 3.37 1.48 21.87
CA LEU A 587 3.16 2.43 22.99
C LEU A 587 1.70 2.94 23.04
N GLU A 588 1.12 3.25 21.89
CA GLU A 588 -0.28 3.69 21.80
C GLU A 588 -1.27 2.55 22.12
N TYR A 589 -1.00 1.34 21.64
CA TYR A 589 -1.80 0.16 21.93
C TYR A 589 -1.74 -0.20 23.42
N ALA A 590 -0.54 -0.24 24.01
CA ALA A 590 -0.37 -0.45 25.43
C ALA A 590 -1.13 0.58 26.26
N ARG A 591 -1.13 1.85 25.84
CA ARG A 591 -1.93 2.90 26.47
C ARG A 591 -3.42 2.59 26.37
N VAL A 592 -3.92 2.27 25.19
CA VAL A 592 -5.36 2.02 24.94
C VAL A 592 -5.92 0.90 25.82
N MET A 593 -5.12 -0.14 26.06
CA MET A 593 -5.48 -1.28 26.90
C MET A 593 -5.17 -1.09 28.39
N ASP A 594 -4.73 0.08 28.83
CA ASP A 594 -4.41 0.36 30.23
C ASP A 594 -5.62 0.95 30.98
N ASP A 595 -5.83 0.56 32.24
CA ASP A 595 -6.92 1.11 33.07
C ASP A 595 -6.75 2.61 33.36
N LYS A 596 -5.52 3.13 33.27
CA LYS A 596 -5.16 4.54 33.44
C LYS A 596 -4.99 5.27 32.10
N ARG A 597 -5.45 4.71 30.98
CA ARG A 597 -5.25 5.23 29.60
C ARG A 597 -5.50 6.73 29.41
N ASP A 598 -6.48 7.28 30.13
CA ASP A 598 -6.83 8.70 30.07
C ASP A 598 -5.77 9.58 30.74
N LYS A 599 -5.11 9.07 31.78
CA LYS A 599 -4.06 9.78 32.54
C LYS A 599 -2.65 9.51 32.04
N LEU A 600 -2.44 8.43 31.28
CA LEU A 600 -1.12 8.11 30.75
C LEU A 600 -0.62 9.17 29.76
N GLY A 601 0.58 9.69 29.99
CA GLY A 601 1.19 10.64 29.07
C GLY A 601 2.64 11.00 29.40
N PHE A 602 3.37 11.45 28.38
CA PHE A 602 4.66 12.11 28.43
C PHE A 602 4.45 13.63 28.49
N VAL A 603 5.06 14.26 29.48
CA VAL A 603 4.87 15.69 29.81
C VAL A 603 6.15 16.40 30.23
N GLU A 604 7.28 15.71 30.24
CA GLU A 604 8.58 16.23 30.65
C GLU A 604 9.07 17.36 29.75
N ASP A 605 8.59 17.43 28.50
CA ASP A 605 8.84 18.55 27.58
C ASP A 605 8.15 19.86 28.03
N LEU A 606 7.10 19.78 28.86
CA LEU A 606 6.33 20.92 29.36
C LEU A 606 6.76 21.38 30.76
N GLN A 607 7.66 20.64 31.42
CA GLN A 607 8.11 20.92 32.78
C GLN A 607 9.39 21.77 32.85
N LYS A 608 9.91 22.20 31.70
CA LYS A 608 11.15 22.98 31.58
C LYS A 608 10.93 24.48 31.64
#